data_AF-A0A9Q0D9A4-F1
#
_entry.id   AF-A0A9Q0D9A4-F1
#
_cell.length_a   1.000
_cell.length_b   1.000
_cell.length_c   1.000
_cell.angle_alpha   90.00
_cell.angle_beta   90.00
_cell.angle_gamma   90.00
#
_symmetry.space_group_name_H-M   'P 1'
#
loop_
_entity.id
_entity.type
_entity.pdbx_description
1 polymer ?
#
loop_
_entity_poly.entity_id
_entity_poly.type
_entity_poly.pdbx_seq_one_letter_code
_entity_poly.pdbx_strand_id
1 'polypeptide(L)'
;MSGQFTTAELRAAIGNLRQGKSPGHDNIHPEFVTHQSETTSAWLCSFFSSCFRRSKLPKTWRRAAVIALLKPGKTAEDPKAYRPISLLCVPFKILERMILSRIEPVVDPQLPREQAGFRRGRSTVDQVTLLTQDIKDSFQAKEKVGVVLLDLTAAYDTAWHRGLHLKLLRTIPDRHMVKFIMEMLSNRSFILRTSDGQRSRLRRLRNGVPQGSVLSPLLFNIYIHDLPETTSRQYGYADDLAIMLRRTTWSVEQGLNQDMGILAAYLRKWRLQLSTGKTVSAAYHLCNREAKRELSVSVDNKRLEHQLAPKYLGVRLDRTLSYKQHLEESWREFEWKNTVRFFITPAIGKLGRTAGGDAVMLRTAGGDAVMLRTAGGDAVMLMTAGGDAVMLRTAGGDAVMLRTAGGDAVMLRTAGGDAVMLRTAGGDAAMLRTAGGDAVMLRTAGGDAVMLRTAGGDAVMLRTAGGDAVMLRTAGGDAVMLRTAGGDAVMLMTAGGDAVMLRTAGGDAVMLRTAGGDAVMLMPTTSTCSGNVHP
;
A
#
# COMPACT_ATOMS: atom_id res chain seq x y z
N MET A 1 28.86 6.75 -21.58
CA MET A 1 27.59 7.49 -21.35
C MET A 1 27.33 8.58 -22.39
N SER A 2 28.39 9.21 -22.94
CA SER A 2 28.33 10.38 -23.81
C SER A 2 28.18 10.08 -25.31
N GLY A 3 28.00 8.82 -25.69
CA GLY A 3 27.83 8.41 -27.09
C GLY A 3 26.53 8.94 -27.70
N GLN A 4 26.40 8.87 -29.02
CA GLN A 4 25.11 9.13 -29.68
C GLN A 4 24.07 8.10 -29.21
N PHE A 5 22.80 8.49 -29.23
CA PHE A 5 21.73 7.54 -28.95
C PHE A 5 21.59 6.54 -30.09
N THR A 6 21.19 5.32 -29.73
CA THR A 6 20.95 4.25 -30.72
C THR A 6 19.45 4.04 -30.93
N THR A 7 19.09 3.50 -32.09
CA THR A 7 17.70 3.11 -32.38
C THR A 7 17.19 2.04 -31.41
N ALA A 8 18.08 1.16 -30.92
CA ALA A 8 17.75 0.18 -29.89
C ALA A 8 17.36 0.83 -28.55
N GLU A 9 18.13 1.81 -28.07
CA GLU A 9 17.78 2.59 -26.87
C GLU A 9 16.44 3.32 -27.04
N LEU A 10 16.20 3.88 -28.24
CA LEU A 10 14.95 4.56 -28.56
C LEU A 10 13.76 3.61 -28.51
N ARG A 11 13.86 2.45 -29.18
CA ARG A 11 12.80 1.42 -29.20
C ARG A 11 12.51 0.91 -27.78
N ALA A 12 13.53 0.66 -26.98
CA ALA A 12 13.36 0.28 -25.58
C ALA A 12 12.63 1.36 -24.77
N ALA A 13 12.96 2.64 -24.99
CA ALA A 13 12.30 3.76 -24.31
C ALA A 13 10.83 3.95 -24.75
N ILE A 14 10.51 3.70 -26.02
CA ILE A 14 9.15 3.73 -26.58
C ILE A 14 8.31 2.57 -26.06
N GLY A 15 8.86 1.35 -25.99
CA GLY A 15 8.16 0.17 -25.46
C GLY A 15 7.70 0.30 -24.01
N ASN A 16 8.29 1.24 -23.25
CA ASN A 16 7.91 1.56 -21.87
C ASN A 16 6.83 2.65 -21.77
N LEU A 17 6.32 3.18 -22.89
CA LEU A 17 5.22 4.14 -22.88
C LEU A 17 3.91 3.43 -22.55
N ARG A 18 3.21 3.93 -21.54
CA ARG A 18 1.85 3.49 -21.24
C ARG A 18 0.86 4.17 -22.19
N GLN A 19 0.07 3.36 -22.89
CA GLN A 19 -1.03 3.81 -23.73
C GLN A 19 -2.19 4.36 -22.86
N GLY A 20 -3.09 5.13 -23.48
CA GLY A 20 -4.24 5.75 -22.84
C GLY A 20 -3.88 6.87 -21.86
N LYS A 21 -2.65 7.40 -21.91
CA LYS A 21 -2.19 8.48 -21.02
C LYS A 21 -2.35 9.85 -21.68
N SER A 22 -2.64 10.85 -20.85
CA SER A 22 -2.83 12.23 -21.29
C SER A 22 -1.55 12.82 -21.90
N PRO A 23 -1.66 13.58 -23.00
CA PRO A 23 -0.53 14.20 -23.67
C PRO A 23 -0.04 15.43 -22.92
N GLY A 24 1.11 15.96 -23.35
CA GLY A 24 1.60 17.26 -22.90
C GLY A 24 0.82 18.42 -23.51
N HIS A 25 1.38 19.63 -23.42
CA HIS A 25 0.79 20.84 -24.03
C HIS A 25 0.74 20.80 -25.56
N ASP A 26 1.49 19.90 -26.19
CA ASP A 26 1.57 19.69 -27.64
C ASP A 26 0.50 18.75 -28.18
N ASN A 27 -0.32 18.15 -27.31
CA ASN A 27 -1.37 17.18 -27.66
C ASN A 27 -0.87 15.95 -28.44
N ILE A 28 0.44 15.66 -28.40
CA ILE A 28 0.99 14.43 -28.97
C ILE A 28 0.79 13.31 -27.95
N HIS A 29 -0.10 12.37 -28.28
CA HIS A 29 -0.38 11.20 -27.45
C HIS A 29 0.69 10.10 -27.62
N PRO A 30 0.89 9.21 -26.62
CA PRO A 30 1.84 8.10 -26.71
C PRO A 30 1.68 7.24 -27.97
N GLU A 31 0.43 7.00 -28.38
CA GLU A 31 0.05 6.15 -29.51
C GLU A 31 0.67 6.61 -30.83
N PHE A 32 0.78 7.93 -31.04
CA PHE A 32 1.42 8.48 -32.24
C PHE A 32 2.89 8.08 -32.37
N VAL A 33 3.59 7.96 -31.24
CA VAL A 33 5.01 7.60 -31.22
C VAL A 33 5.18 6.08 -31.26
N THR A 34 4.26 5.33 -30.67
CA THR A 34 4.27 3.86 -30.70
C THR A 34 4.05 3.30 -32.12
N HIS A 35 3.23 3.98 -32.93
CA HIS A 35 2.89 3.54 -34.29
C HIS A 35 3.67 4.27 -35.40
N GLN A 36 4.80 4.88 -35.07
CA GLN A 36 5.61 5.62 -36.05
C GLN A 36 6.38 4.70 -37.01
N SER A 37 6.77 5.25 -38.17
CA SER A 37 7.61 4.53 -39.14
C SER A 37 9.07 4.42 -38.68
N GLU A 38 9.83 3.52 -39.31
CA GLU A 38 11.26 3.38 -39.07
C GLU A 38 12.04 4.65 -39.45
N THR A 39 11.64 5.33 -40.52
CA THR A 39 12.20 6.63 -40.94
C THR A 39 12.03 7.69 -39.85
N THR A 40 10.84 7.78 -39.25
CA THR A 40 10.58 8.70 -38.13
C THR A 40 11.39 8.33 -36.89
N SER A 41 11.52 7.03 -36.61
CA SER A 41 12.36 6.54 -35.51
C SER A 41 13.84 6.92 -35.69
N ALA A 42 14.38 6.74 -36.89
CA ALA A 42 15.75 7.14 -37.22
C ALA A 42 15.95 8.66 -37.08
N TRP A 43 15.00 9.45 -37.57
CA TRP A 43 15.01 10.91 -37.42
C TRP A 43 14.98 11.34 -35.94
N LEU A 44 14.08 10.78 -35.13
CA LEU A 44 13.99 11.08 -33.69
C LEU A 44 15.29 10.72 -32.96
N CYS A 45 15.88 9.57 -33.28
CA CYS A 45 17.15 9.13 -32.70
C CYS A 45 18.29 10.12 -33.01
N SER A 46 18.40 10.54 -34.28
CA SER A 46 19.37 11.56 -34.71
C SER A 46 19.09 12.91 -34.02
N PHE A 47 17.82 13.30 -33.92
CA PHE A 47 17.39 14.52 -33.26
C PHE A 47 17.77 14.53 -31.76
N PHE A 48 17.44 13.47 -31.01
CA PHE A 48 17.83 13.33 -29.61
C PHE A 48 19.34 13.35 -29.43
N SER A 49 20.09 12.66 -30.29
CA SER A 49 21.56 12.66 -30.28
C SER A 49 22.12 14.05 -30.51
N SER A 50 21.48 14.82 -31.38
CA SER A 50 21.84 16.19 -31.68
C SER A 50 21.53 17.15 -30.53
N CYS A 51 20.39 16.98 -29.86
CA CYS A 51 20.03 17.71 -28.64
C CYS A 51 21.03 17.44 -27.51
N PHE A 52 21.36 16.17 -27.30
CA PHE A 52 22.33 15.73 -26.29
C PHE A 52 23.71 16.33 -26.54
N ARG A 53 24.28 16.08 -27.73
CA ARG A 53 25.60 16.60 -28.14
C ARG A 53 25.73 18.11 -27.95
N ARG A 54 24.72 18.87 -28.39
CA ARG A 54 24.71 20.35 -28.32
C ARG A 54 24.30 20.90 -26.95
N SER A 55 23.86 20.04 -26.04
CA SER A 55 23.19 20.40 -24.79
C SER A 55 22.10 21.46 -24.98
N LYS A 56 21.24 21.27 -25.99
CA LYS A 56 20.16 22.19 -26.33
C LYS A 56 18.86 21.44 -26.59
N LEU A 57 17.83 21.83 -25.86
CA LEU A 57 16.48 21.28 -25.97
C LEU A 57 15.50 22.28 -26.59
N PRO A 58 14.50 21.82 -27.35
CA PRO A 58 13.38 22.66 -27.77
C PRO A 58 12.77 23.41 -26.59
N LYS A 59 12.54 24.72 -26.75
CA LYS A 59 11.93 25.55 -25.70
C LYS A 59 10.53 25.03 -25.32
N THR A 60 9.80 24.50 -26.29
CA THR A 60 8.47 23.91 -26.10
C THR A 60 8.49 22.72 -25.14
N TRP A 61 9.54 21.90 -25.11
CA TRP A 61 9.61 20.73 -24.22
C TRP A 61 9.80 21.11 -22.75
N ARG A 62 10.24 22.33 -22.48
CA ARG A 62 10.41 22.87 -21.11
C ARG A 62 9.11 23.45 -20.55
N ARG A 63 8.03 23.44 -21.32
CA ARG A 63 6.69 23.86 -20.89
C ARG A 63 5.89 22.64 -20.44
N ALA A 64 5.40 22.67 -19.20
CA ALA A 64 4.50 21.65 -18.67
C ALA A 64 3.06 22.18 -18.57
N ALA A 65 2.08 21.31 -18.81
CA ALA A 65 0.71 21.56 -18.37
C ALA A 65 0.53 20.90 -17.00
N VAL A 66 0.30 21.69 -15.96
CA VAL A 66 0.06 21.17 -14.61
C VAL A 66 -1.44 20.97 -14.43
N ILE A 67 -1.83 19.77 -14.04
CA ILE A 67 -3.20 19.45 -13.63
C ILE A 67 -3.20 19.26 -12.11
N ALA A 68 -4.14 19.88 -11.42
CA ALA A 68 -4.32 19.74 -9.98
C ALA A 68 -5.32 18.61 -9.69
N LEU A 69 -4.87 17.51 -9.07
CA LEU A 69 -5.73 16.41 -8.65
C LEU A 69 -6.08 16.55 -7.18
N LEU A 70 -7.38 16.58 -6.86
CA LEU A 70 -7.83 16.65 -5.47
C LEU A 70 -7.46 15.35 -4.72
N LYS A 71 -6.88 15.47 -3.53
CA LYS A 71 -6.61 14.32 -2.65
C LYS A 71 -7.94 13.72 -2.19
N PRO A 72 -8.07 12.37 -2.17
CA PRO A 72 -9.29 11.72 -1.68
C PRO A 72 -9.69 12.20 -0.27
N GLY A 73 -10.97 12.47 -0.07
CA GLY A 73 -11.54 12.86 1.23
C GLY A 73 -11.12 14.24 1.76
N LYS A 74 -10.54 15.11 0.91
CA LYS A 74 -10.19 16.49 1.27
C LYS A 74 -11.13 17.48 0.59
N THR A 75 -11.28 18.66 1.20
CA THR A 75 -12.14 19.73 0.69
C THR A 75 -11.54 20.41 -0.53
N ALA A 76 -12.37 20.68 -1.53
CA ALA A 76 -11.96 21.34 -2.78
C ALA A 76 -11.57 22.83 -2.59
N GLU A 77 -11.95 23.42 -1.46
CA GLU A 77 -11.66 24.82 -1.13
C GLU A 77 -10.21 25.05 -0.67
N ASP A 78 -9.52 24.01 -0.18
CA ASP A 78 -8.13 24.11 0.27
C ASP A 78 -7.15 23.84 -0.90
N PRO A 79 -6.36 24.83 -1.36
CA PRO A 79 -5.37 24.60 -2.41
C PRO A 79 -4.32 23.54 -2.05
N LYS A 80 -4.03 23.33 -0.75
CA LYS A 80 -3.08 22.30 -0.28
C LYS A 80 -3.65 20.88 -0.38
N ALA A 81 -4.96 20.76 -0.59
CA ALA A 81 -5.61 19.49 -0.86
C ALA A 81 -5.31 18.94 -2.26
N TYR A 82 -4.73 19.74 -3.16
CA TYR A 82 -4.44 19.30 -4.52
C TYR A 82 -3.00 18.77 -4.69
N ARG A 83 -2.82 17.83 -5.61
CA ARG A 83 -1.53 17.32 -6.08
C ARG A 83 -1.28 17.85 -7.50
N PRO A 84 -0.22 18.65 -7.72
CA PRO A 84 0.10 19.16 -9.06
C PRO A 84 0.83 18.09 -9.88
N ILE A 85 0.21 17.61 -10.96
CA ILE A 85 0.84 16.66 -11.89
C ILE A 85 1.32 17.40 -13.14
N SER A 86 2.61 17.33 -13.43
CA SER A 86 3.18 17.92 -14.66
C SER A 86 3.01 16.99 -15.85
N LEU A 87 2.15 17.36 -16.78
CA LEU A 87 2.07 16.72 -18.10
C LEU A 87 3.18 17.28 -19.00
N LEU A 88 4.20 16.46 -19.20
CA LEU A 88 5.31 16.70 -20.13
C LEU A 88 4.98 16.09 -21.50
N CYS A 89 5.53 16.69 -22.56
CA CYS A 89 5.42 16.14 -23.91
C CYS A 89 6.04 14.74 -23.99
N VAL A 90 5.44 13.89 -24.82
CA VAL A 90 5.85 12.49 -24.98
C VAL A 90 7.30 12.36 -25.47
N PRO A 91 7.75 13.11 -26.50
CA PRO A 91 9.15 13.05 -26.94
C PRO A 91 10.16 13.38 -25.84
N PHE A 92 9.83 14.32 -24.94
CA PHE A 92 10.69 14.66 -23.82
C PHE A 92 10.77 13.52 -22.79
N LYS A 93 9.64 12.86 -22.49
CA LYS A 93 9.62 11.67 -21.61
C LYS A 93 10.43 10.50 -22.18
N ILE A 94 10.44 10.33 -23.51
CA ILE A 94 11.28 9.31 -24.19
C ILE A 94 12.75 9.64 -23.98
N LEU A 95 13.15 10.88 -24.24
CA LEU A 95 14.53 11.32 -24.01
C LEU A 95 14.94 11.15 -22.53
N GLU A 96 14.09 11.55 -21.58
CA GLU A 96 14.31 11.33 -20.15
C GLU A 96 14.58 9.84 -19.84
N ARG A 97 13.83 8.94 -20.46
CA ARG A 97 13.98 7.49 -20.27
C ARG A 97 15.26 6.93 -20.90
N MET A 98 15.67 7.44 -22.06
CA MET A 98 16.96 7.07 -22.67
C MET A 98 18.13 7.53 -21.79
N ILE A 99 18.04 8.74 -21.23
CA ILE A 99 19.01 9.25 -20.25
C ILE A 99 19.01 8.38 -18.99
N LEU A 100 17.84 8.06 -18.44
CA LEU A 100 17.69 7.21 -17.26
C LEU A 100 18.39 5.86 -17.46
N SER A 101 18.14 5.19 -18.60
CA SER A 101 18.75 3.90 -18.95
C SER A 101 20.29 3.93 -18.95
N ARG A 102 20.89 5.09 -19.27
CA ARG A 102 22.35 5.26 -19.27
C ARG A 102 22.94 5.56 -17.91
N ILE A 103 22.23 6.27 -17.04
CA ILE A 103 22.76 6.74 -15.75
C ILE A 103 22.40 5.81 -14.59
N GLU A 104 21.25 5.13 -14.65
CA GLU A 104 20.75 4.25 -13.60
C GLU A 104 21.77 3.16 -13.22
N PRO A 105 22.42 2.44 -14.15
CA PRO A 105 23.39 1.38 -13.79
C PRO A 105 24.63 1.86 -13.04
N VAL A 106 24.96 3.16 -13.15
CA VAL A 106 26.12 3.75 -12.46
C VAL A 106 25.72 4.44 -11.16
N VAL A 107 24.53 5.03 -11.10
CA VAL A 107 24.03 5.70 -9.91
C VAL A 107 23.52 4.70 -8.88
N ASP A 108 22.76 3.68 -9.29
CA ASP A 108 22.07 2.78 -8.34
C ASP A 108 23.01 2.09 -7.34
N PRO A 109 24.19 1.56 -7.73
CA PRO A 109 25.13 0.95 -6.78
C PRO A 109 25.68 1.93 -5.72
N GLN A 110 25.65 3.24 -5.98
CA GLN A 110 26.13 4.28 -5.07
C GLN A 110 25.03 4.75 -4.10
N LEU A 111 23.76 4.39 -4.33
CA LEU A 111 22.65 4.78 -3.46
C LEU A 111 22.62 3.92 -2.20
N PRO A 112 22.35 4.51 -1.01
CA PRO A 112 22.30 3.78 0.24
C PRO A 112 21.28 2.65 0.19
N ARG A 113 21.56 1.54 0.89
CA ARG A 113 20.69 0.36 0.87
C ARG A 113 19.36 0.62 1.55
N GLU A 114 19.31 1.61 2.43
CA GLU A 114 18.16 2.05 3.21
C GLU A 114 17.14 2.82 2.34
N GLN A 115 17.57 3.37 1.19
CA GLN A 115 16.70 4.06 0.25
C GLN A 115 16.22 3.09 -0.83
N ALA A 116 14.95 2.69 -0.75
CA ALA A 116 14.30 1.73 -1.63
C ALA A 116 13.41 2.37 -2.71
N GLY A 117 13.05 3.65 -2.57
CA GLY A 117 12.07 4.30 -3.43
C GLY A 117 12.50 4.37 -4.89
N PHE A 118 11.62 3.94 -5.79
CA PHE A 118 11.83 4.00 -7.25
C PHE A 118 13.10 3.30 -7.76
N ARG A 119 13.53 2.24 -7.08
CA ARG A 119 14.67 1.40 -7.49
C ARG A 119 14.18 0.04 -7.98
N ARG A 120 14.90 -0.55 -8.94
CA ARG A 120 14.54 -1.88 -9.47
C ARG A 120 14.66 -2.94 -8.39
N GLY A 121 13.71 -3.88 -8.38
CA GLY A 121 13.67 -4.98 -7.43
C GLY A 121 13.41 -4.55 -5.99
N ARG A 122 12.83 -3.36 -5.77
CA ARG A 122 12.47 -2.85 -4.46
C ARG A 122 11.06 -2.26 -4.50
N SER A 123 10.27 -2.57 -3.48
CA SER A 123 8.88 -2.19 -3.37
C SER A 123 8.59 -1.54 -2.02
N THR A 124 7.40 -0.92 -1.91
CA THR A 124 6.90 -0.44 -0.62
C THR A 124 6.69 -1.58 0.35
N VAL A 125 6.33 -2.78 -0.14
CA VAL A 125 6.14 -3.98 0.69
C VAL A 125 7.47 -4.38 1.33
N ASP A 126 8.55 -4.46 0.55
CA ASP A 126 9.87 -4.82 1.08
C ASP A 126 10.30 -3.88 2.22
N GLN A 127 10.06 -2.57 2.06
CA GLN A 127 10.43 -1.57 3.05
C GLN A 127 9.58 -1.64 4.31
N VAL A 128 8.27 -1.89 4.17
CA VAL A 128 7.36 -2.12 5.31
C VAL A 128 7.76 -3.40 6.04
N THR A 129 8.01 -4.50 5.31
CA THR A 129 8.43 -5.79 5.87
C THR A 129 9.74 -5.67 6.63
N LEU A 130 10.72 -4.93 6.10
CA LEU A 130 11.99 -4.71 6.79
C LEU A 130 11.79 -3.99 8.13
N LEU A 131 11.01 -2.91 8.14
CA LEU A 131 10.71 -2.16 9.37
C LEU A 131 9.95 -3.03 10.38
N THR A 132 8.93 -3.76 9.94
CA THR A 132 8.11 -4.58 10.84
C THR A 132 8.88 -5.79 11.35
N GLN A 133 9.77 -6.38 10.56
CA GLN A 133 10.66 -7.45 11.02
C GLN A 133 11.60 -6.96 12.10
N ASP A 134 12.27 -5.82 11.92
CA ASP A 134 13.15 -5.25 12.95
C ASP A 134 12.39 -4.93 14.26
N ILE A 135 11.13 -4.49 14.15
CA ILE A 135 10.24 -4.29 15.31
C ILE A 135 9.92 -5.64 15.98
N LYS A 136 9.60 -6.69 15.22
CA LYS A 136 9.32 -8.04 15.74
C LYS A 136 10.54 -8.63 16.43
N ASP A 137 11.73 -8.48 15.87
CA ASP A 137 12.99 -8.92 16.48
C ASP A 137 13.23 -8.22 17.82
N SER A 138 12.91 -6.92 17.88
CA SER A 138 12.96 -6.14 19.12
C SER A 138 11.95 -6.64 20.17
N PHE A 139 10.78 -7.13 19.76
CA PHE A 139 9.82 -7.76 20.68
C PHE A 139 10.36 -9.03 21.30
N GLN A 140 11.01 -9.89 20.49
CA GLN A 140 11.66 -11.11 20.98
C GLN A 140 12.77 -10.78 21.99
N ALA A 141 13.54 -9.72 21.73
CA ALA A 141 14.58 -9.21 22.61
C ALA A 141 14.05 -8.44 23.85
N LYS A 142 12.72 -8.30 23.99
CA LYS A 142 12.06 -7.52 25.06
C LYS A 142 12.49 -6.05 25.09
N GLU A 143 12.88 -5.50 23.94
CA GLU A 143 13.29 -4.11 23.78
C GLU A 143 12.08 -3.18 23.58
N LYS A 144 12.31 -1.89 23.81
CA LYS A 144 11.42 -0.79 23.44
C LYS A 144 11.89 -0.20 22.13
N VAL A 145 10.96 0.02 21.22
CA VAL A 145 11.24 0.63 19.92
C VAL A 145 10.57 1.99 19.84
N GLY A 146 11.34 3.00 19.47
CA GLY A 146 10.81 4.28 19.01
C GLY A 146 11.04 4.45 17.53
N VAL A 147 10.01 4.88 16.81
CA VAL A 147 10.08 5.21 15.37
C VAL A 147 9.64 6.65 15.18
N VAL A 148 10.34 7.38 14.30
CA VAL A 148 9.89 8.66 13.78
C VAL A 148 9.67 8.52 12.29
N LEU A 149 8.46 8.87 11.82
CA LEU A 149 8.11 8.94 10.42
C LEU A 149 8.20 10.40 9.98
N LEU A 150 9.19 10.72 9.15
CA LEU A 150 9.46 12.07 8.67
C LEU A 150 8.64 12.36 7.42
N ASP A 151 7.98 13.52 7.40
CA ASP A 151 7.27 14.05 6.23
C ASP A 151 8.01 15.30 5.73
N LEU A 152 8.45 15.29 4.47
CA LEU A 152 9.09 16.43 3.83
C LEU A 152 8.06 17.30 3.09
N THR A 153 8.07 18.60 3.37
CA THR A 153 7.15 19.54 2.73
C THR A 153 7.53 19.76 1.27
N ALA A 154 6.68 19.27 0.36
CA ALA A 154 6.82 19.46 -1.08
C ALA A 154 8.25 19.15 -1.58
N ALA A 155 8.77 17.97 -1.19
CA ALA A 155 10.17 17.63 -1.35
C ALA A 155 10.67 17.73 -2.81
N TYR A 156 9.87 17.23 -3.75
CA TYR A 156 10.17 17.32 -5.18
C TYR A 156 10.18 18.78 -5.66
N ASP A 157 9.25 19.62 -5.23
CA ASP A 157 9.14 21.02 -5.67
C ASP A 157 10.22 21.93 -5.05
N THR A 158 10.77 21.54 -3.89
CA THR A 158 11.75 22.33 -3.13
C THR A 158 13.21 21.97 -3.41
N ALA A 159 13.47 20.85 -4.12
CA ALA A 159 14.82 20.41 -4.46
C ALA A 159 15.65 21.53 -5.11
N TRP A 160 16.75 21.92 -4.45
CA TRP A 160 17.54 23.08 -4.85
C TRP A 160 18.51 22.74 -5.98
N HIS A 161 18.35 23.38 -7.13
CA HIS A 161 19.09 23.03 -8.35
C HIS A 161 20.60 23.13 -8.23
N ARG A 162 21.15 24.12 -7.51
CA ARG A 162 22.61 24.22 -7.32
C ARG A 162 23.15 23.09 -6.43
N GLY A 163 22.40 22.74 -5.38
CA GLY A 163 22.73 21.61 -4.52
C GLY A 163 22.65 20.28 -5.28
N LEU A 164 21.60 20.10 -6.09
CA LEU A 164 21.45 18.93 -6.97
C LEU A 164 22.59 18.85 -7.98
N HIS A 165 22.99 19.96 -8.61
CA HIS A 165 24.11 19.98 -9.54
C HIS A 165 25.41 19.50 -8.87
N LEU A 166 25.69 19.95 -7.65
CA LEU A 166 26.85 19.49 -6.88
C LEU A 166 26.81 17.98 -6.63
N LYS A 167 25.66 17.43 -6.23
CA LYS A 167 25.50 15.98 -5.99
C LYS A 167 25.62 15.19 -7.29
N LEU A 168 25.02 15.65 -8.39
CA LEU A 168 25.16 15.03 -9.71
C LEU A 168 26.61 14.95 -10.18
N LEU A 169 27.41 15.99 -9.98
CA LEU A 169 28.84 15.99 -10.33
C LEU A 169 29.67 15.00 -9.50
N ARG A 170 29.20 14.62 -8.31
CA ARG A 170 29.86 13.63 -7.45
C ARG A 170 29.47 12.20 -7.81
N THR A 171 28.22 11.98 -8.21
CA THR A 171 27.67 10.64 -8.44
C THR A 171 27.81 10.19 -9.91
N ILE A 172 27.75 11.12 -10.87
CA ILE A 172 27.81 10.81 -12.31
C ILE A 172 29.18 11.26 -12.87
N PRO A 173 30.03 10.33 -13.34
CA PRO A 173 31.39 10.66 -13.80
C PRO A 173 31.40 11.44 -15.14
N ASP A 174 30.29 11.46 -15.88
CA ASP A 174 30.16 12.14 -17.15
C ASP A 174 29.64 13.59 -16.97
N ARG A 175 30.56 14.57 -17.06
CA ARG A 175 30.22 16.00 -16.93
C ARG A 175 29.27 16.51 -18.02
N HIS A 176 29.32 15.94 -19.23
CA HIS A 176 28.43 16.34 -20.31
C HIS A 176 27.00 15.86 -20.04
N MET A 177 26.86 14.63 -19.53
CA MET A 177 25.58 14.10 -19.05
C MET A 177 24.99 14.97 -17.95
N VAL A 178 25.80 15.34 -16.93
CA VAL A 178 25.34 16.23 -15.84
C VAL A 178 24.91 17.59 -16.38
N LYS A 179 25.70 18.21 -17.27
CA LYS A 179 25.33 19.46 -17.94
C LYS A 179 24.00 19.34 -18.68
N PHE A 180 23.78 18.23 -19.38
CA PHE A 180 22.53 18.01 -20.10
C PHE A 180 21.33 17.84 -19.18
N ILE A 181 21.46 17.09 -18.08
CA ILE A 181 20.41 16.95 -17.05
C ILE A 181 20.09 18.32 -16.45
N MET A 182 21.09 19.15 -16.14
CA MET A 182 20.86 20.50 -15.63
C MET A 182 20.16 21.40 -16.67
N GLU A 183 20.49 21.25 -17.95
CA GLU A 183 19.78 21.95 -19.03
C GLU A 183 18.31 21.51 -19.12
N MET A 184 18.01 20.21 -18.93
CA MET A 184 16.64 19.68 -18.88
C MET A 184 15.82 20.27 -17.74
N LEU A 185 16.44 20.56 -16.59
CA LEU A 185 15.81 21.17 -15.41
C LEU A 185 15.70 22.70 -15.50
N SER A 186 16.50 23.33 -16.36
CA SER A 186 16.59 24.79 -16.50
C SER A 186 15.43 25.42 -17.28
N ASN A 187 15.12 26.69 -16.98
CA ASN A 187 14.17 27.53 -17.74
C ASN A 187 12.79 26.87 -17.96
N ARG A 188 12.36 26.06 -16.99
CA ARG A 188 11.09 25.37 -17.07
C ARG A 188 9.94 26.31 -16.75
N SER A 189 8.86 26.14 -17.47
CA SER A 189 7.65 26.92 -17.29
C SER A 189 6.44 26.01 -17.25
N PHE A 190 5.38 26.47 -16.60
CA PHE A 190 4.13 25.73 -16.56
C PHE A 190 2.91 26.63 -16.65
N ILE A 191 1.82 26.04 -17.09
CA ILE A 191 0.47 26.58 -16.96
C ILE A 191 -0.33 25.63 -16.07
N LEU A 192 -1.15 26.15 -15.16
CA LEU A 192 -2.12 25.36 -14.44
C LEU A 192 -3.38 25.23 -15.30
N ARG A 193 -3.89 24.01 -15.45
CA ARG A 193 -5.18 23.71 -16.07
C ARG A 193 -6.10 23.15 -14.99
N THR A 194 -7.25 23.79 -14.84
CA THR A 194 -8.34 23.31 -13.98
C THR A 194 -9.24 22.35 -14.76
N SER A 195 -10.06 21.58 -14.05
CA SER A 195 -10.94 20.55 -14.63
C SER A 195 -12.01 21.13 -15.57
N ASP A 196 -12.42 22.38 -15.35
CA ASP A 196 -13.36 23.15 -16.19
C ASP A 196 -12.69 23.79 -17.43
N GLY A 197 -11.40 23.52 -17.66
CA GLY A 197 -10.67 23.97 -18.85
C GLY A 197 -10.01 25.34 -18.75
N GLN A 198 -10.16 26.06 -17.63
CA GLN A 198 -9.47 27.34 -17.41
C GLN A 198 -7.95 27.17 -17.34
N ARG A 199 -7.22 28.25 -17.67
CA ARG A 199 -5.76 28.26 -17.74
C ARG A 199 -5.18 29.44 -16.98
N SER A 200 -4.13 29.17 -16.19
CA SER A 200 -3.35 30.24 -15.59
C SER A 200 -2.44 30.94 -16.59
N ARG A 201 -1.93 32.11 -16.20
CA ARG A 201 -0.76 32.71 -16.84
C ARG A 201 0.45 31.77 -16.74
N LEU A 202 1.38 31.90 -17.69
CA LEU A 202 2.64 31.16 -17.69
C LEU A 202 3.47 31.52 -16.44
N ARG A 203 3.88 30.51 -15.69
CA ARG A 203 4.77 30.65 -14.52
C ARG A 203 6.10 29.97 -14.80
N ARG A 204 7.19 30.49 -14.23
CA ARG A 204 8.53 29.89 -14.33
C ARG A 204 8.87 29.15 -13.05
N LEU A 205 9.39 27.93 -13.18
CA LEU A 205 9.92 27.13 -12.07
C LEU A 205 11.40 27.45 -11.90
N ARG A 206 11.79 27.84 -10.68
CA ARG A 206 13.19 28.17 -10.35
C ARG A 206 13.93 27.02 -9.65
N ASN A 207 13.19 26.15 -8.98
CA ASN A 207 13.70 24.98 -8.25
C ASN A 207 12.74 23.80 -8.47
N GLY A 208 13.13 22.66 -7.92
CA GLY A 208 12.35 21.45 -7.91
C GLY A 208 12.59 20.56 -9.12
N VAL A 209 12.26 19.28 -8.93
CA VAL A 209 12.20 18.27 -9.97
C VAL A 209 10.73 18.01 -10.31
N PRO A 210 10.34 17.93 -11.59
CA PRO A 210 8.94 17.81 -11.99
C PRO A 210 8.25 16.55 -11.47
N GLN A 211 7.12 16.70 -10.78
CA GLN A 211 6.23 15.58 -10.49
C GLN A 211 5.61 15.04 -11.79
N GLY A 212 5.91 13.79 -12.14
CA GLY A 212 5.46 13.14 -13.39
C GLY A 212 6.51 13.05 -14.51
N SER A 213 7.74 13.50 -14.26
CA SER A 213 8.91 13.21 -15.11
C SER A 213 9.47 11.82 -14.84
N VAL A 214 10.10 11.25 -15.86
CA VAL A 214 10.76 9.93 -15.77
C VAL A 214 12.06 10.01 -14.96
N LEU A 215 12.79 11.13 -15.02
CA LEU A 215 14.07 11.29 -14.32
C LEU A 215 13.92 11.75 -12.87
N SER A 216 12.85 12.49 -12.56
CA SER A 216 12.68 13.10 -11.23
C SER A 216 12.89 12.16 -10.04
N PRO A 217 12.40 10.90 -10.05
CA PRO A 217 12.63 9.99 -8.93
C PRO A 217 14.11 9.70 -8.67
N LEU A 218 14.88 9.35 -9.71
CA LEU A 218 16.31 9.10 -9.57
C LEU A 218 17.07 10.36 -9.15
N LEU A 219 16.71 11.51 -9.71
CA LEU A 219 17.31 12.79 -9.35
C LEU A 219 17.05 13.16 -7.88
N PHE A 220 15.86 12.86 -7.37
CA PHE A 220 15.53 13.07 -5.96
C PHE A 220 16.29 12.08 -5.06
N ASN A 221 16.42 10.81 -5.45
CA ASN A 221 17.26 9.85 -4.72
C ASN A 221 18.72 10.33 -4.64
N ILE A 222 19.32 10.79 -5.74
CA ILE A 222 20.66 11.42 -5.72
C ILE A 222 20.65 12.66 -4.82
N TYR A 223 19.55 13.41 -4.76
CA TYR A 223 19.46 14.60 -3.92
C TYR A 223 19.51 14.30 -2.43
N ILE A 224 19.12 13.11 -1.99
CA ILE A 224 19.08 12.74 -0.56
C ILE A 224 20.02 11.58 -0.18
N HIS A 225 20.77 11.00 -1.12
CA HIS A 225 21.56 9.78 -0.89
C HIS A 225 22.64 9.90 0.20
N ASP A 226 23.13 11.10 0.48
CA ASP A 226 24.13 11.43 1.50
C ASP A 226 23.48 11.91 2.81
N LEU A 227 22.29 11.39 3.14
CA LEU A 227 21.71 11.52 4.47
C LEU A 227 22.76 11.04 5.51
N PRO A 228 22.99 11.82 6.58
CA PRO A 228 24.01 11.49 7.56
C PRO A 228 23.64 10.20 8.29
N GLU A 229 24.64 9.41 8.64
CA GLU A 229 24.44 8.27 9.52
C GLU A 229 23.98 8.75 10.91
N THR A 230 23.08 7.97 11.50
CA THR A 230 22.44 8.24 12.78
C THR A 230 22.57 7.00 13.66
N THR A 231 22.31 7.15 14.96
CA THR A 231 22.24 5.98 15.86
C THR A 231 21.07 5.08 15.49
N SER A 232 19.98 5.70 15.03
CA SER A 232 18.80 5.03 14.50
C SER A 232 19.05 4.47 13.11
N ARG A 233 18.49 3.29 12.84
CA ARG A 233 18.44 2.71 11.48
C ARG A 233 17.45 3.50 10.63
N GLN A 234 17.79 3.72 9.36
CA GLN A 234 17.00 4.52 8.42
C GLN A 234 16.22 3.63 7.45
N TYR A 235 15.02 4.07 7.08
CA TYR A 235 14.12 3.40 6.15
C TYR A 235 13.55 4.45 5.21
N GLY A 236 14.02 4.48 3.97
CA GLY A 236 13.63 5.47 2.99
C GLY A 236 12.87 4.86 1.83
N TYR A 237 11.77 5.49 1.44
CA TYR A 237 11.11 5.27 0.16
C TYR A 237 10.81 6.62 -0.48
N ALA A 238 11.73 7.08 -1.33
CA ALA A 238 11.72 8.42 -1.90
C ALA A 238 11.73 9.50 -0.81
N ASP A 239 10.70 10.34 -0.74
CA ASP A 239 10.52 11.38 0.28
C ASP A 239 9.93 10.89 1.60
N ASP A 240 9.32 9.69 1.63
CA ASP A 240 8.88 9.06 2.87
C ASP A 240 10.09 8.45 3.60
N LEU A 241 10.51 9.07 4.69
CA LEU A 241 11.65 8.61 5.51
C LEU A 241 11.16 8.18 6.89
N ALA A 242 11.78 7.14 7.43
CA ALA A 242 11.59 6.73 8.82
C ALA A 242 12.93 6.43 9.48
N ILE A 243 13.02 6.70 10.78
CA ILE A 243 14.15 6.27 11.60
C ILE A 243 13.63 5.43 12.78
N MET A 244 14.34 4.35 13.10
CA MET A 244 14.00 3.43 14.17
C MET A 244 15.18 3.30 15.15
N LEU A 245 14.89 3.45 16.43
CA LEU A 245 15.83 3.18 17.50
C LEU A 245 15.23 2.15 18.47
N ARG A 246 16.05 1.16 18.84
CA ARG A 246 15.72 0.15 19.85
C ARG A 246 16.68 0.19 21.03
N ARG A 247 16.12 0.06 22.23
CA ARG A 247 16.85 0.01 23.51
C ARG A 247 16.05 -0.84 24.50
N THR A 248 16.68 -1.32 25.56
CA THR A 248 15.99 -2.01 26.66
C THR A 248 15.09 -1.07 27.48
N THR A 249 15.32 0.24 27.42
CA THR A 249 14.59 1.28 28.15
C THR A 249 14.04 2.37 27.23
N TRP A 250 13.23 3.28 27.77
CA TRP A 250 12.72 4.45 27.04
C TRP A 250 13.78 5.51 26.71
N SER A 251 15.07 5.23 26.95
CA SER A 251 16.20 6.03 26.45
C SER A 251 16.22 6.20 24.92
N VAL A 252 15.38 5.45 24.19
CA VAL A 252 15.07 5.72 22.78
C VAL A 252 14.68 7.17 22.51
N GLU A 253 14.01 7.85 23.45
CA GLU A 253 13.61 9.26 23.29
C GLU A 253 14.82 10.18 23.14
N GLN A 254 15.86 9.99 23.96
CA GLN A 254 17.07 10.80 23.91
C GLN A 254 17.83 10.56 22.59
N GLY A 255 17.97 9.31 22.17
CA GLY A 255 18.65 8.98 20.92
C GLY A 255 17.91 9.51 19.69
N LEU A 256 16.58 9.38 19.66
CA LEU A 256 15.76 9.94 18.59
C LEU A 256 15.86 11.46 18.54
N ASN A 257 15.83 12.15 19.68
CA ASN A 257 16.02 13.62 19.72
C ASN A 257 17.38 14.04 19.14
N GLN A 258 18.46 13.31 19.48
CA GLN A 258 19.79 13.57 18.94
C GLN A 258 19.84 13.36 17.42
N ASP A 259 19.34 12.21 16.94
CA ASP A 259 19.30 11.87 15.53
C ASP A 259 18.44 12.85 14.73
N MET A 260 17.30 13.28 15.28
CA MET A 260 16.45 14.30 14.67
C MET A 260 17.16 15.66 14.55
N GLY A 261 18.02 16.04 15.50
CA GLY A 261 18.86 17.24 15.40
C GLY A 261 19.86 17.16 14.23
N ILE A 262 20.50 16.00 14.07
CA ILE A 262 21.43 15.73 12.96
C ILE A 262 20.70 15.83 11.61
N LEU A 263 19.56 15.15 11.49
CA LEU A 263 18.75 15.15 10.28
C LEU A 263 18.20 16.55 9.96
N ALA A 264 17.70 17.28 10.96
CA ALA A 264 17.20 18.65 10.76
C ALA A 264 18.29 19.59 10.24
N ALA A 265 19.52 19.49 10.75
CA ALA A 265 20.65 20.27 10.26
C ALA A 265 20.98 19.94 8.80
N TYR A 266 20.98 18.65 8.44
CA TYR A 266 21.18 18.20 7.06
C TYR A 266 20.08 18.72 6.12
N LEU A 267 18.81 18.54 6.49
CA LEU A 267 17.67 19.00 5.68
C LEU A 267 17.75 20.51 5.44
N ARG A 268 18.07 21.30 6.48
CA ARG A 268 18.26 22.75 6.38
C ARG A 268 19.40 23.13 5.44
N LYS A 269 20.56 22.46 5.56
CA LYS A 269 21.72 22.66 4.67
C LYS A 269 21.35 22.44 3.21
N TRP A 270 20.53 21.42 2.94
CA TRP A 270 20.05 21.08 1.60
C TRP A 270 18.67 21.67 1.28
N ARG A 271 18.23 22.72 1.98
CA ARG A 271 16.98 23.46 1.71
C ARG A 271 15.72 22.60 1.62
N LEU A 272 15.72 21.45 2.31
CA LEU A 272 14.54 20.63 2.54
C LEU A 272 13.89 21.07 3.86
N GLN A 273 12.56 20.98 3.93
CA GLN A 273 11.80 21.39 5.08
C GLN A 273 10.98 20.23 5.62
N LEU A 274 11.14 19.93 6.90
CA LEU A 274 10.33 18.94 7.60
C LEU A 274 8.94 19.53 7.90
N SER A 275 7.89 18.77 7.63
CA SER A 275 6.54 19.11 8.03
C SER A 275 6.31 18.68 9.47
N THR A 276 6.58 19.57 10.44
CA THR A 276 6.48 19.22 11.87
C THR A 276 5.09 18.75 12.29
N GLY A 277 4.02 19.20 11.62
CA GLY A 277 2.64 18.78 11.90
C GLY A 277 2.22 17.46 11.24
N LYS A 278 3.07 16.85 10.41
CA LYS A 278 2.83 15.54 9.79
C LYS A 278 3.92 14.51 10.12
N THR A 279 5.07 14.98 10.58
CA THR A 279 6.12 14.14 11.13
C THR A 279 5.64 13.65 12.49
N VAL A 280 5.60 12.33 12.66
CA VAL A 280 5.00 11.69 13.83
C VAL A 280 5.98 10.73 14.47
N SER A 281 5.85 10.55 15.78
CA SER A 281 6.56 9.53 16.54
C SER A 281 5.61 8.39 16.92
N ALA A 282 6.14 7.18 17.05
CA ALA A 282 5.38 6.02 17.50
C ALA A 282 6.26 5.09 18.34
N ALA A 283 5.63 4.39 19.27
CA ALA A 283 6.28 3.43 20.15
C ALA A 283 5.74 2.03 19.89
N TYR A 284 6.65 1.06 19.74
CA TYR A 284 6.31 -0.35 19.54
C TYR A 284 6.90 -1.17 20.68
N HIS A 285 6.04 -1.92 21.39
CA HIS A 285 6.42 -2.79 22.50
C HIS A 285 5.25 -3.69 22.95
N LEU A 286 5.56 -4.78 23.65
CA LEU A 286 4.57 -5.73 24.19
C LEU A 286 4.11 -5.43 25.64
N CYS A 287 4.70 -4.43 26.30
CA CYS A 287 4.34 -4.09 27.69
C CYS A 287 2.94 -3.45 27.79
N ASN A 288 1.94 -4.22 28.23
CA ASN A 288 0.54 -3.76 28.35
C ASN A 288 0.32 -2.66 29.38
N ARG A 289 1.11 -2.62 30.46
CA ARG A 289 1.02 -1.55 31.47
C ARG A 289 1.34 -0.17 30.91
N GLU A 290 2.13 -0.12 29.83
CA GLU A 290 2.58 1.12 29.18
C GLU A 290 1.86 1.37 27.85
N ALA A 291 0.68 0.77 27.62
CA ALA A 291 0.00 0.83 26.31
C ALA A 291 -0.31 2.24 25.80
N LYS A 292 -0.40 3.22 26.70
CA LYS A 292 -0.67 4.64 26.40
C LYS A 292 0.59 5.51 26.47
N ARG A 293 1.79 4.91 26.52
CA ARG A 293 3.04 5.65 26.58
C ARG A 293 3.22 6.45 25.30
N GLU A 294 3.37 7.76 25.45
CA GLU A 294 3.77 8.64 24.37
C GLU A 294 5.27 8.89 24.42
N LEU A 295 5.88 9.05 23.25
CA LEU A 295 7.27 9.47 23.15
C LEU A 295 7.37 11.01 23.23
N SER A 296 8.40 11.49 23.91
CA SER A 296 8.78 12.90 23.91
C SER A 296 9.94 13.15 22.95
N VAL A 297 9.62 13.20 21.64
CA VAL A 297 10.58 13.55 20.58
C VAL A 297 10.27 14.95 20.06
N SER A 298 11.30 15.74 19.82
CA SER A 298 11.21 17.13 19.40
C SER A 298 12.20 17.45 18.28
N VAL A 299 11.81 18.41 17.43
CA VAL A 299 12.64 18.99 16.38
C VAL A 299 12.51 20.50 16.46
N ASP A 300 13.64 21.21 16.48
CA ASP A 300 13.66 22.69 16.53
C ASP A 300 12.74 23.25 17.65
N ASN A 301 12.83 22.65 18.85
CA ASN A 301 12.02 22.97 20.05
C ASN A 301 10.50 22.73 19.93
N LYS A 302 10.05 22.01 18.89
CA LYS A 302 8.65 21.60 18.73
C LYS A 302 8.51 20.10 18.97
N ARG A 303 7.67 19.72 19.93
CA ARG A 303 7.33 18.31 20.18
C ARG A 303 6.57 17.75 18.97
N LEU A 304 7.01 16.59 18.49
CA LEU A 304 6.33 15.84 17.45
C LEU A 304 5.08 15.19 18.02
N GLU A 305 4.04 15.08 17.19
CA GLU A 305 2.84 14.34 17.56
C GLU A 305 3.19 12.86 17.75
N HIS A 306 2.70 12.25 18.82
CA HIS A 306 2.77 10.81 19.02
C HIS A 306 1.50 10.15 18.48
N GLN A 307 1.65 9.18 17.59
CA GLN A 307 0.54 8.41 17.05
C GLN A 307 0.63 6.94 17.48
N LEU A 308 -0.50 6.40 17.95
CA LEU A 308 -0.61 5.01 18.41
C LEU A 308 -0.59 3.98 17.27
N ALA A 309 -1.00 4.42 16.07
CA ALA A 309 -1.08 3.59 14.87
C ALA A 309 -0.81 4.44 13.61
N PRO A 310 0.42 4.97 13.46
CA PRO A 310 0.75 5.80 12.31
C PRO A 310 0.69 4.99 11.01
N LYS A 311 0.52 5.71 9.90
CA LYS A 311 0.52 5.12 8.55
C LYS A 311 1.91 5.28 7.93
N TYR A 312 2.54 4.17 7.57
CA TYR A 312 3.80 4.12 6.83
C TYR A 312 3.59 3.37 5.52
N LEU A 313 3.90 4.03 4.39
CA LEU A 313 3.80 3.47 3.03
C LEU A 313 2.47 2.75 2.71
N GLY A 314 1.36 3.25 3.26
CA GLY A 314 0.02 2.68 3.02
C GLY A 314 -0.51 1.82 4.16
N VAL A 315 0.34 1.32 5.05
CA VAL A 315 -0.02 0.38 6.11
C VAL A 315 -0.05 1.09 7.46
N ARG A 316 -1.08 0.83 8.28
CA ARG A 316 -1.11 1.30 9.66
C ARG A 316 -0.46 0.28 10.58
N LEU A 317 0.48 0.76 11.39
CA LEU A 317 1.27 -0.06 12.30
C LEU A 317 0.91 0.31 13.74
N ASP A 318 0.09 -0.49 14.40
CA ASP A 318 -0.21 -0.31 15.84
C ASP A 318 0.96 -0.79 16.71
N ARG A 319 0.97 -0.35 17.98
CA ARG A 319 1.97 -0.71 19.00
C ARG A 319 2.42 -2.18 19.00
N THR A 320 1.51 -3.11 18.74
CA THR A 320 1.74 -4.56 18.78
C THR A 320 1.82 -5.22 17.40
N LEU A 321 1.72 -4.45 16.32
CA LEU A 321 1.61 -4.94 14.94
C LEU A 321 0.46 -5.97 14.76
N SER A 322 -0.69 -5.69 15.35
CA SER A 322 -1.91 -6.50 15.19
C SER A 322 -2.68 -6.19 13.90
N TYR A 323 -2.39 -5.06 13.25
CA TYR A 323 -3.01 -4.57 12.01
C TYR A 323 -4.53 -4.35 12.09
N LYS A 324 -5.13 -4.44 13.28
CA LYS A 324 -6.58 -4.35 13.47
C LYS A 324 -7.18 -3.07 12.87
N GLN A 325 -6.58 -1.92 13.16
CA GLN A 325 -7.07 -0.64 12.65
C GLN A 325 -6.87 -0.53 11.13
N HIS A 326 -5.77 -1.08 10.60
CA HIS A 326 -5.53 -1.10 9.16
C HIS A 326 -6.64 -1.88 8.44
N LEU A 327 -6.94 -3.09 8.91
CA LEU A 327 -7.99 -3.96 8.35
C LEU A 327 -9.37 -3.31 8.44
N GLU A 328 -9.72 -2.67 9.56
CA GLU A 328 -11.00 -1.96 9.71
C GLU A 328 -11.15 -0.78 8.73
N GLU A 329 -10.08 -0.02 8.48
CA GLU A 329 -10.10 1.09 7.53
C GLU A 329 -10.14 0.63 6.07
N SER A 330 -9.28 -0.33 5.69
CA SER A 330 -9.28 -0.93 4.35
C SER A 330 -10.64 -1.55 4.03
N TRP A 331 -11.27 -2.19 5.02
CA TRP A 331 -12.61 -2.74 4.90
C TRP A 331 -13.67 -1.66 4.66
N ARG A 332 -13.64 -0.54 5.41
CA ARG A 332 -14.57 0.58 5.19
C ARG A 332 -14.40 1.23 3.83
N GLU A 333 -13.17 1.39 3.38
CA GLU A 333 -12.89 1.95 2.05
C GLU A 333 -13.44 1.02 0.95
N PHE A 334 -13.29 -0.28 1.12
CA PHE A 334 -13.85 -1.30 0.25
C PHE A 334 -15.39 -1.28 0.24
N GLU A 335 -16.05 -1.29 1.41
CA GLU A 335 -17.51 -1.17 1.54
C GLU A 335 -18.05 0.09 0.85
N TRP A 336 -17.37 1.22 1.03
CA TRP A 336 -17.76 2.49 0.41
C TRP A 336 -17.66 2.46 -1.12
N LYS A 337 -16.53 2.00 -1.68
CA LYS A 337 -16.34 1.93 -3.13
C LYS A 337 -17.36 1.02 -3.81
N ASN A 338 -17.80 -0.03 -3.13
CA ASN A 338 -18.78 -0.98 -3.66
C ASN A 338 -20.24 -0.55 -3.42
N THR A 339 -20.51 0.27 -2.41
CA THR A 339 -21.86 0.81 -2.17
C THR A 339 -22.26 1.85 -3.23
N VAL A 340 -21.30 2.56 -3.83
CA VAL A 340 -21.55 3.62 -4.82
C VAL A 340 -21.89 3.09 -6.23
N ARG A 341 -21.90 1.76 -6.46
CA ARG A 341 -22.03 1.17 -7.81
C ARG A 341 -23.34 0.42 -8.14
N PHE A 342 -24.42 0.48 -7.34
CA PHE A 342 -25.61 -0.36 -7.62
C PHE A 342 -26.99 0.33 -7.60
N PHE A 343 -27.67 0.24 -8.74
CA PHE A 343 -29.13 0.29 -8.90
C PHE A 343 -29.76 -1.00 -8.35
N ILE A 344 -30.88 -0.86 -7.64
CA ILE A 344 -31.69 -1.96 -7.09
C ILE A 344 -32.69 -2.41 -8.16
N THR A 345 -32.84 -3.72 -8.39
CA THR A 345 -34.07 -4.29 -8.97
C THR A 345 -34.61 -5.32 -7.98
N PRO A 346 -35.84 -5.15 -7.44
CA PRO A 346 -36.44 -6.12 -6.54
C PRO A 346 -37.11 -7.22 -7.37
N ALA A 347 -36.70 -8.47 -7.18
CA ALA A 347 -37.48 -9.62 -7.66
C ALA A 347 -37.42 -10.75 -6.63
N ILE A 348 -38.61 -11.15 -6.18
CA ILE A 348 -38.89 -12.24 -5.24
C ILE A 348 -38.59 -13.58 -5.94
N GLY A 349 -37.89 -14.47 -5.22
CA GLY A 349 -37.69 -15.90 -5.55
C GLY A 349 -37.04 -16.24 -6.89
N LYS A 350 -35.72 -16.10 -7.06
CA LYS A 350 -35.00 -16.60 -8.26
C LYS A 350 -33.58 -17.12 -8.01
N LEU A 351 -33.27 -18.25 -8.66
CA LEU A 351 -31.93 -18.81 -8.87
C LEU A 351 -31.21 -17.96 -9.93
N GLY A 352 -30.18 -17.19 -9.56
CA GLY A 352 -29.43 -16.33 -10.48
C GLY A 352 -28.15 -16.99 -11.01
N ARG A 353 -27.98 -17.08 -12.33
CA ARG A 353 -26.71 -17.41 -12.99
C ARG A 353 -26.20 -16.21 -13.78
N THR A 354 -25.01 -15.71 -13.47
CA THR A 354 -24.35 -14.63 -14.22
C THR A 354 -22.95 -15.06 -14.63
N ALA A 355 -22.45 -14.54 -15.76
CA ALA A 355 -21.11 -14.80 -16.25
C ALA A 355 -20.41 -13.46 -16.55
N GLY A 356 -19.35 -13.15 -15.79
CA GLY A 356 -18.31 -12.16 -16.12
C GLY A 356 -18.74 -10.69 -16.25
N GLY A 357 -18.17 -9.83 -15.39
CA GLY A 357 -18.24 -8.36 -15.45
C GLY A 357 -17.70 -7.71 -14.18
N ASP A 358 -17.36 -6.42 -14.23
CA ASP A 358 -16.68 -5.63 -13.17
C ASP A 358 -17.25 -5.82 -11.74
N ALA A 359 -18.57 -6.05 -11.58
CA ALA A 359 -19.16 -6.37 -10.28
C ALA A 359 -20.50 -7.12 -10.40
N VAL A 360 -20.73 -8.11 -9.53
CA VAL A 360 -21.98 -8.89 -9.46
C VAL A 360 -22.60 -8.73 -8.07
N MET A 361 -23.77 -8.12 -7.99
CA MET A 361 -24.50 -7.95 -6.72
C MET A 361 -25.95 -8.43 -6.82
N LEU A 362 -26.41 -9.21 -5.83
CA LEU A 362 -27.82 -9.50 -5.60
C LEU A 362 -28.27 -8.99 -4.23
N ARG A 363 -29.42 -8.31 -4.20
CA ARG A 363 -30.13 -7.93 -2.97
C ARG A 363 -31.54 -8.50 -3.00
N THR A 364 -31.91 -9.30 -2.00
CA THR A 364 -33.27 -9.85 -1.86
C THR A 364 -33.83 -9.56 -0.47
N ALA A 365 -35.15 -9.47 -0.35
CA ALA A 365 -35.84 -9.19 0.91
C ALA A 365 -36.36 -10.45 1.62
N GLY A 366 -36.18 -11.64 1.03
CA GLY A 366 -36.66 -12.92 1.54
C GLY A 366 -37.01 -13.92 0.42
N GLY A 367 -37.26 -15.17 0.82
CA GLY A 367 -37.68 -16.31 -0.03
C GLY A 367 -37.11 -17.63 0.49
N ASP A 368 -37.82 -18.75 0.24
CA ASP A 368 -37.48 -20.09 0.75
C ASP A 368 -36.03 -20.51 0.43
N ALA A 369 -35.54 -20.17 -0.77
CA ALA A 369 -34.14 -20.39 -1.15
C ALA A 369 -33.58 -19.25 -2.01
N VAL A 370 -32.41 -18.73 -1.61
CA VAL A 370 -31.68 -17.65 -2.32
C VAL A 370 -30.32 -18.19 -2.77
N MET A 371 -30.11 -18.30 -4.08
CA MET A 371 -28.84 -18.77 -4.65
C MET A 371 -28.26 -17.82 -5.71
N LEU A 372 -27.01 -17.38 -5.51
CA LEU A 372 -26.18 -16.72 -6.53
C LEU A 372 -25.10 -17.68 -7.02
N ARG A 373 -25.03 -17.90 -8.34
CA ARG A 373 -23.88 -18.53 -9.00
C ARG A 373 -23.25 -17.59 -10.01
N THR A 374 -21.97 -17.28 -9.83
CA THR A 374 -21.18 -16.49 -10.79
C THR A 374 -19.88 -17.21 -11.18
N ALA A 375 -19.41 -16.97 -12.41
CA ALA A 375 -18.12 -17.43 -12.91
C ALA A 375 -16.93 -16.53 -12.49
N GLY A 376 -17.18 -15.41 -11.79
CA GLY A 376 -16.17 -14.45 -11.33
C GLY A 376 -16.58 -12.98 -11.57
N GLY A 377 -15.74 -12.05 -11.11
CA GLY A 377 -15.87 -10.59 -11.23
C GLY A 377 -15.05 -9.87 -10.15
N ASP A 378 -14.64 -8.62 -10.33
CA ASP A 378 -13.78 -7.91 -9.37
C ASP A 378 -14.42 -7.86 -7.96
N ALA A 379 -15.75 -7.69 -7.90
CA ALA A 379 -16.52 -7.78 -6.66
C ALA A 379 -17.78 -8.65 -6.81
N VAL A 380 -17.96 -9.63 -5.92
CA VAL A 380 -19.13 -10.51 -5.89
C VAL A 380 -19.84 -10.39 -4.53
N MET A 381 -21.11 -9.98 -4.52
CA MET A 381 -21.84 -9.73 -3.28
C MET A 381 -23.29 -10.24 -3.29
N LEU A 382 -23.69 -10.98 -2.25
CA LEU A 382 -25.08 -11.34 -1.98
C LEU A 382 -25.52 -10.77 -0.63
N MET A 383 -26.59 -9.98 -0.64
CA MET A 383 -27.26 -9.54 0.59
C MET A 383 -28.71 -10.01 0.62
N THR A 384 -29.12 -10.66 1.70
CA THR A 384 -30.53 -10.99 1.94
C THR A 384 -30.98 -10.61 3.35
N ALA A 385 -32.26 -10.27 3.50
CA ALA A 385 -32.91 -10.04 4.79
C ALA A 385 -33.38 -11.34 5.48
N GLY A 386 -33.34 -12.49 4.79
CA GLY A 386 -33.72 -13.80 5.32
C GLY A 386 -33.95 -14.85 4.22
N GLY A 387 -34.28 -16.08 4.62
CA GLY A 387 -34.59 -17.22 3.75
C GLY A 387 -34.03 -18.53 4.29
N ASP A 388 -34.75 -19.65 4.13
CA ASP A 388 -34.41 -20.93 4.76
C ASP A 388 -33.02 -21.44 4.31
N ALA A 389 -32.71 -21.30 3.01
CA ALA A 389 -31.39 -21.64 2.46
C ALA A 389 -30.77 -20.49 1.64
N VAL A 390 -29.60 -19.99 2.06
CA VAL A 390 -28.87 -18.91 1.38
C VAL A 390 -27.51 -19.41 0.90
N MET A 391 -27.26 -19.40 -0.41
CA MET A 391 -26.00 -19.86 -1.00
C MET A 391 -25.37 -18.87 -1.99
N LEU A 392 -24.09 -18.57 -1.81
CA LEU A 392 -23.25 -17.89 -2.80
C LEU A 392 -22.15 -18.83 -3.30
N ARG A 393 -22.10 -19.06 -4.62
CA ARG A 393 -21.00 -19.77 -5.28
C ARG A 393 -20.34 -18.90 -6.33
N THR A 394 -19.05 -18.67 -6.20
CA THR A 394 -18.22 -18.01 -7.22
C THR A 394 -16.97 -18.82 -7.56
N ALA A 395 -16.46 -18.68 -8.78
CA ALA A 395 -15.17 -19.23 -9.18
C ALA A 395 -13.98 -18.31 -8.82
N GLY A 396 -14.22 -17.14 -8.24
CA GLY A 396 -13.19 -16.19 -7.80
C GLY A 396 -13.68 -14.73 -7.82
N GLY A 397 -12.76 -13.79 -7.58
CA GLY A 397 -12.97 -12.35 -7.58
C GLY A 397 -12.13 -11.67 -6.50
N ASP A 398 -11.64 -10.45 -6.74
CA ASP A 398 -10.78 -9.72 -5.78
C ASP A 398 -11.46 -9.63 -4.42
N ALA A 399 -12.79 -9.49 -4.39
CA ALA A 399 -13.54 -9.58 -3.16
C ALA A 399 -14.91 -10.26 -3.27
N VAL A 400 -15.19 -11.15 -2.30
CA VAL A 400 -16.39 -11.99 -2.26
C VAL A 400 -17.09 -11.86 -0.91
N MET A 401 -18.38 -11.48 -0.92
CA MET A 401 -19.16 -11.26 0.30
C MET A 401 -20.57 -11.90 0.25
N LEU A 402 -20.92 -12.61 1.33
CA LEU A 402 -22.31 -13.00 1.63
C LEU A 402 -22.71 -12.36 2.96
N ARG A 403 -23.80 -11.57 2.95
CA ARG A 403 -24.41 -11.01 4.15
C ARG A 403 -25.88 -11.40 4.26
N THR A 404 -26.27 -12.02 5.37
CA THR A 404 -27.68 -12.30 5.67
C THR A 404 -28.06 -11.86 7.08
N ALA A 405 -29.32 -11.48 7.27
CA ALA A 405 -29.92 -11.20 8.58
C ALA A 405 -30.52 -12.46 9.25
N GLY A 406 -30.64 -13.59 8.54
CA GLY A 406 -31.13 -14.87 9.07
C GLY A 406 -31.16 -15.98 8.00
N GLY A 407 -31.48 -17.21 8.41
CA GLY A 407 -31.69 -18.37 7.52
C GLY A 407 -31.12 -19.67 8.08
N ASP A 408 -31.86 -20.77 7.98
CA ASP A 408 -31.53 -22.07 8.58
C ASP A 408 -30.16 -22.59 8.09
N ALA A 409 -29.86 -22.42 6.79
CA ALA A 409 -28.58 -22.83 6.21
C ALA A 409 -27.94 -21.75 5.32
N VAL A 410 -26.79 -21.22 5.74
CA VAL A 410 -26.04 -20.17 5.03
C VAL A 410 -24.69 -20.70 4.54
N MET A 411 -24.44 -20.65 3.23
CA MET A 411 -23.20 -21.15 2.63
C MET A 411 -22.54 -20.17 1.65
N LEU A 412 -21.25 -19.85 1.86
CA LEU A 412 -20.39 -19.20 0.87
C LEU A 412 -19.34 -20.19 0.37
N ARG A 413 -19.29 -20.41 -0.95
CA ARG A 413 -18.20 -21.14 -1.61
C ARG A 413 -17.52 -20.29 -2.66
N THR A 414 -16.21 -20.10 -2.54
CA THR A 414 -15.38 -19.49 -3.57
C THR A 414 -14.17 -20.35 -3.90
N ALA A 415 -13.62 -20.24 -5.12
CA ALA A 415 -12.34 -20.86 -5.48
C ALA A 415 -11.13 -19.94 -5.22
N GLY A 416 -11.34 -18.70 -4.74
CA GLY A 416 -10.28 -17.75 -4.38
C GLY A 416 -10.79 -16.31 -4.22
N GLY A 417 -9.88 -15.37 -3.95
CA GLY A 417 -10.12 -13.93 -3.88
C GLY A 417 -9.33 -13.26 -2.77
N ASP A 418 -8.83 -12.03 -2.99
CA ASP A 418 -7.99 -11.31 -2.03
C ASP A 418 -8.70 -11.13 -0.68
N ALA A 419 -10.02 -10.85 -0.70
CA ALA A 419 -10.84 -10.73 0.50
C ALA A 419 -12.15 -11.54 0.43
N VAL A 420 -12.33 -12.51 1.34
CA VAL A 420 -13.54 -13.37 1.40
C VAL A 420 -14.24 -13.20 2.74
N MET A 421 -15.51 -12.81 2.72
CA MET A 421 -16.30 -12.58 3.94
C MET A 421 -17.69 -13.24 3.93
N LEU A 422 -18.01 -14.00 4.99
CA LEU A 422 -19.38 -14.39 5.33
C LEU A 422 -19.82 -13.68 6.62
N ARG A 423 -20.94 -12.98 6.57
CA ARG A 423 -21.62 -12.40 7.74
C ARG A 423 -23.05 -12.89 7.84
N THR A 424 -23.41 -13.48 8.97
CA THR A 424 -24.80 -13.78 9.30
C THR A 424 -25.16 -13.26 10.69
N ALA A 425 -26.41 -12.84 10.88
CA ALA A 425 -26.97 -12.40 12.17
C ALA A 425 -27.75 -13.50 12.90
N GLY A 426 -27.92 -14.69 12.32
CA GLY A 426 -28.60 -15.86 12.91
C GLY A 426 -28.82 -16.98 11.89
N GLY A 427 -29.17 -18.19 12.36
CA GLY A 427 -29.38 -19.39 11.53
C GLY A 427 -28.77 -20.66 12.12
N ASP A 428 -29.31 -21.83 11.82
CA ASP A 428 -28.87 -23.11 12.42
C ASP A 428 -27.47 -23.52 11.94
N ALA A 429 -27.13 -23.26 10.67
CA ALA A 429 -25.83 -23.61 10.09
C ALA A 429 -25.20 -22.50 9.25
N ALA A 430 -23.93 -22.17 9.52
CA ALA A 430 -23.14 -21.19 8.76
C ALA A 430 -21.82 -21.81 8.26
N MET A 431 -21.63 -21.86 6.94
CA MET A 431 -20.44 -22.45 6.33
C MET A 431 -19.75 -21.53 5.31
N LEU A 432 -18.45 -21.25 5.52
CA LEU A 432 -17.58 -20.62 4.52
C LEU A 432 -16.56 -21.64 4.02
N ARG A 433 -16.49 -21.84 2.70
CA ARG A 433 -15.43 -22.63 2.05
C ARG A 433 -14.72 -21.79 0.98
N THR A 434 -13.42 -21.63 1.11
CA THR A 434 -12.58 -21.03 0.06
C THR A 434 -11.37 -21.92 -0.27
N ALA A 435 -10.85 -21.84 -1.48
CA ALA A 435 -9.59 -22.48 -1.86
C ALA A 435 -8.36 -21.57 -1.67
N GLY A 436 -8.53 -20.30 -1.27
CA GLY A 436 -7.45 -19.35 -0.95
C GLY A 436 -7.95 -17.91 -0.75
N GLY A 437 -7.04 -17.00 -0.42
CA GLY A 437 -7.30 -15.56 -0.31
C GLY A 437 -6.50 -14.88 0.80
N ASP A 438 -5.98 -13.68 0.57
CA ASP A 438 -5.11 -12.96 1.53
C ASP A 438 -5.81 -12.76 2.89
N ALA A 439 -7.11 -12.45 2.87
CA ALA A 439 -7.93 -12.28 4.08
C ALA A 439 -9.25 -13.06 4.01
N VAL A 440 -9.44 -14.01 4.92
CA VAL A 440 -10.66 -14.83 5.02
C VAL A 440 -11.34 -14.62 6.38
N MET A 441 -12.60 -14.18 6.36
CA MET A 441 -13.36 -13.90 7.59
C MET A 441 -14.77 -14.52 7.59
N LEU A 442 -15.07 -15.28 8.65
CA LEU A 442 -16.45 -15.67 9.00
C LEU A 442 -16.86 -14.95 10.28
N ARG A 443 -17.99 -14.23 10.22
CA ARG A 443 -18.65 -13.67 11.41
C ARG A 443 -20.10 -14.14 11.51
N THR A 444 -20.45 -14.71 12.65
CA THR A 444 -21.86 -15.02 12.99
C THR A 444 -22.22 -14.52 14.39
N ALA A 445 -23.50 -14.21 14.60
CA ALA A 445 -24.08 -13.86 15.90
C ALA A 445 -24.70 -15.09 16.64
N GLY A 446 -24.78 -16.26 16.01
CA GLY A 446 -25.28 -17.52 16.61
C GLY A 446 -25.43 -18.64 15.56
N GLY A 447 -25.79 -19.85 16.02
CA GLY A 447 -26.12 -21.01 15.18
C GLY A 447 -25.51 -22.33 15.65
N ASP A 448 -26.27 -23.43 15.57
CA ASP A 448 -25.90 -24.76 16.06
C ASP A 448 -24.58 -25.27 15.46
N ALA A 449 -24.32 -25.01 14.17
CA ALA A 449 -23.11 -25.45 13.48
C ALA A 449 -22.42 -24.34 12.67
N VAL A 450 -21.21 -23.96 13.07
CA VAL A 450 -20.40 -22.93 12.40
C VAL A 450 -19.10 -23.52 11.86
N MET A 451 -18.88 -23.47 10.54
CA MET A 451 -17.67 -24.02 9.92
C MET A 451 -16.98 -23.04 8.95
N LEU A 452 -15.69 -22.79 9.16
CA LEU A 452 -14.81 -22.16 8.18
C LEU A 452 -13.78 -23.18 7.66
N ARG A 453 -13.75 -23.40 6.35
CA ARG A 453 -12.69 -24.18 5.68
C ARG A 453 -11.97 -23.34 4.63
N THR A 454 -10.66 -23.22 4.76
CA THR A 454 -9.82 -22.63 3.72
C THR A 454 -8.63 -23.54 3.37
N ALA A 455 -8.17 -23.49 2.12
CA ALA A 455 -6.94 -24.17 1.69
C ALA A 455 -5.69 -23.27 1.75
N GLY A 456 -5.83 -21.98 2.11
CA GLY A 456 -4.72 -21.03 2.33
C GLY A 456 -5.21 -19.60 2.64
N GLY A 457 -4.28 -18.70 2.98
CA GLY A 457 -4.52 -17.26 3.17
C GLY A 457 -3.71 -16.63 4.30
N ASP A 458 -3.14 -15.44 4.09
CA ASP A 458 -2.25 -14.77 5.04
C ASP A 458 -2.91 -14.51 6.41
N ALA A 459 -4.21 -14.15 6.41
CA ALA A 459 -4.99 -13.91 7.62
C ALA A 459 -6.34 -14.62 7.59
N VAL A 460 -6.56 -15.57 8.51
CA VAL A 460 -7.82 -16.33 8.64
C VAL A 460 -8.47 -16.05 9.99
N MET A 461 -9.71 -15.54 9.99
CA MET A 461 -10.45 -15.22 11.22
C MET A 461 -11.85 -15.83 11.25
N LEU A 462 -12.16 -16.57 12.32
CA LEU A 462 -13.52 -16.96 12.67
C LEU A 462 -13.94 -16.24 13.95
N ARG A 463 -15.06 -15.52 13.89
CA ARG A 463 -15.72 -14.93 15.07
C ARG A 463 -17.17 -15.39 15.17
N THR A 464 -17.52 -16.01 16.30
CA THR A 464 -18.91 -16.32 16.63
C THR A 464 -19.28 -15.80 18.02
N ALA A 465 -20.54 -15.42 18.21
CA ALA A 465 -21.12 -15.07 19.52
C ALA A 465 -21.81 -16.27 20.23
N GLY A 466 -21.94 -17.43 19.57
CA GLY A 466 -22.48 -18.67 20.13
C GLY A 466 -22.57 -19.81 19.08
N GLY A 467 -22.81 -21.05 19.53
CA GLY A 467 -23.08 -22.21 18.66
C GLY A 467 -22.56 -23.54 19.20
N ASP A 468 -23.35 -24.60 19.12
CA ASP A 468 -23.06 -25.91 19.73
C ASP A 468 -21.77 -26.53 19.18
N ALA A 469 -21.53 -26.42 17.87
CA ALA A 469 -20.34 -26.92 17.20
C ALA A 469 -19.65 -25.85 16.34
N VAL A 470 -18.42 -25.47 16.71
CA VAL A 470 -17.60 -24.48 15.98
C VAL A 470 -16.33 -25.13 15.44
N MET A 471 -16.16 -25.14 14.12
CA MET A 471 -14.97 -25.71 13.47
C MET A 471 -14.26 -24.70 12.56
N LEU A 472 -12.95 -24.52 12.77
CA LEU A 472 -12.05 -23.89 11.82
C LEU A 472 -11.06 -24.93 11.29
N ARG A 473 -11.01 -25.12 9.97
CA ARG A 473 -9.97 -25.89 9.30
C ARG A 473 -9.25 -25.04 8.27
N THR A 474 -7.94 -24.93 8.41
CA THR A 474 -7.09 -24.30 7.39
C THR A 474 -5.92 -25.20 7.00
N ALA A 475 -5.55 -25.20 5.72
CA ALA A 475 -4.35 -25.87 5.22
C ALA A 475 -3.09 -24.96 5.16
N GLY A 476 -3.21 -23.67 5.50
CA GLY A 476 -2.10 -22.70 5.56
C GLY A 476 -2.53 -21.29 6.01
N GLY A 477 -1.59 -20.44 6.43
CA GLY A 477 -1.78 -19.00 6.69
C GLY A 477 -0.93 -18.41 7.81
N ASP A 478 -0.35 -17.23 7.61
CA ASP A 478 0.59 -16.58 8.55
C ASP A 478 -0.06 -16.28 9.92
N ALA A 479 -1.33 -15.88 9.93
CA ALA A 479 -2.08 -15.56 11.14
C ALA A 479 -3.49 -16.21 11.15
N VAL A 480 -3.72 -17.13 12.08
CA VAL A 480 -5.02 -17.82 12.27
C VAL A 480 -5.62 -17.45 13.62
N MET A 481 -6.82 -16.86 13.61
CA MET A 481 -7.53 -16.47 14.83
C MET A 481 -8.93 -17.06 14.92
N LEU A 482 -9.21 -17.79 16.00
CA LEU A 482 -10.55 -18.21 16.39
C LEU A 482 -10.99 -17.47 17.64
N ARG A 483 -12.15 -16.80 17.58
CA ARG A 483 -12.81 -16.20 18.73
C ARG A 483 -14.25 -16.68 18.84
N THR A 484 -14.60 -17.34 19.93
CA THR A 484 -15.99 -17.69 20.26
C THR A 484 -16.37 -17.16 21.64
N ALA A 485 -17.62 -16.71 21.79
CA ALA A 485 -18.21 -16.33 23.06
C ALA A 485 -18.98 -17.47 23.76
N GLY A 486 -19.15 -18.63 23.11
CA GLY A 486 -19.78 -19.85 23.67
C GLY A 486 -19.87 -20.98 22.63
N GLY A 487 -19.98 -22.24 23.09
CA GLY A 487 -20.21 -23.43 22.26
C GLY A 487 -19.71 -24.74 22.88
N ASP A 488 -20.51 -25.82 22.80
CA ASP A 488 -20.25 -27.10 23.48
C ASP A 488 -18.97 -27.78 22.96
N ALA A 489 -18.74 -27.74 21.64
CA ALA A 489 -17.58 -28.33 20.98
C ALA A 489 -16.87 -27.32 20.05
N VAL A 490 -15.63 -26.95 20.39
CA VAL A 490 -14.79 -26.07 19.57
C VAL A 490 -13.60 -26.84 19.03
N MET A 491 -13.46 -26.87 17.71
CA MET A 491 -12.39 -27.59 17.03
C MET A 491 -11.60 -26.69 16.08
N LEU A 492 -10.28 -26.64 16.28
CA LEU A 492 -9.36 -25.93 15.40
C LEU A 492 -8.35 -26.92 14.82
N MET A 493 -8.32 -27.04 13.49
CA MET A 493 -7.30 -27.80 12.78
C MET A 493 -6.52 -26.90 11.82
N THR A 494 -5.20 -26.83 11.97
CA THR A 494 -4.30 -26.17 11.01
C THR A 494 -3.23 -27.15 10.51
N ALA A 495 -2.86 -27.07 9.24
CA ALA A 495 -1.74 -27.83 8.66
C ALA A 495 -0.51 -26.95 8.32
N GLY A 496 -0.47 -25.73 8.85
CA GLY A 496 0.59 -24.74 8.68
C GLY A 496 0.13 -23.33 9.06
N GLY A 497 0.98 -22.57 9.75
CA GLY A 497 0.79 -21.14 10.06
C GLY A 497 1.69 -20.61 11.18
N ASP A 498 2.25 -19.40 11.01
CA ASP A 498 3.27 -18.83 11.90
C ASP A 498 2.71 -18.47 13.29
N ALA A 499 1.48 -17.95 13.35
CA ALA A 499 0.81 -17.55 14.58
C ALA A 499 -0.65 -18.04 14.65
N VAL A 500 -0.94 -18.93 15.60
CA VAL A 500 -2.30 -19.44 15.87
C VAL A 500 -2.80 -18.92 17.22
N MET A 501 -3.91 -18.18 17.23
CA MET A 501 -4.55 -17.68 18.45
C MET A 501 -5.98 -18.21 18.61
N LEU A 502 -6.24 -18.83 19.75
CA LEU A 502 -7.58 -19.30 20.13
C LEU A 502 -8.04 -18.58 21.41
N ARG A 503 -9.21 -17.93 21.34
CA ARG A 503 -9.89 -17.31 22.48
C ARG A 503 -11.32 -17.83 22.58
N THR A 504 -11.63 -18.54 23.65
CA THR A 504 -12.97 -19.04 23.96
C THR A 504 -13.44 -18.43 25.29
N ALA A 505 -14.71 -18.01 25.35
CA ALA A 505 -15.31 -17.52 26.61
C ALA A 505 -16.13 -18.58 27.35
N GLY A 506 -16.39 -19.74 26.73
CA GLY A 506 -17.10 -20.91 27.26
C GLY A 506 -17.10 -22.06 26.25
N GLY A 507 -17.19 -23.30 26.76
CA GLY A 507 -17.32 -24.55 25.99
C GLY A 507 -16.87 -25.79 26.76
N ASP A 508 -17.58 -26.90 26.59
CA ASP A 508 -17.37 -28.16 27.34
C ASP A 508 -16.18 -28.97 26.81
N ALA A 509 -15.90 -28.89 25.50
CA ALA A 509 -14.77 -29.56 24.85
C ALA A 509 -14.08 -28.67 23.81
N VAL A 510 -12.78 -28.41 24.02
CA VAL A 510 -11.91 -27.70 23.07
C VAL A 510 -10.84 -28.64 22.53
N MET A 511 -10.83 -28.88 21.22
CA MET A 511 -9.81 -29.70 20.55
C MET A 511 -8.98 -28.84 19.59
N LEU A 512 -7.66 -28.88 19.75
CA LEU A 512 -6.68 -28.23 18.88
C LEU A 512 -5.79 -29.29 18.24
N ARG A 513 -5.69 -29.28 16.91
CA ARG A 513 -4.73 -30.09 16.15
C ARG A 513 -3.97 -29.19 15.18
N THR A 514 -2.68 -28.99 15.43
CA THR A 514 -1.81 -28.20 14.55
C THR A 514 -0.69 -29.10 14.04
N ALA A 515 -0.49 -29.14 12.71
CA ALA A 515 0.67 -29.76 12.09
C ALA A 515 1.55 -28.63 11.53
N GLY A 516 2.48 -28.12 12.34
CA GLY A 516 3.38 -27.01 11.99
C GLY A 516 2.86 -25.61 12.37
N GLY A 517 3.67 -24.88 13.15
CA GLY A 517 3.49 -23.46 13.51
C GLY A 517 4.46 -23.01 14.60
N ASP A 518 5.02 -21.80 14.48
CA ASP A 518 6.08 -21.29 15.36
C ASP A 518 5.57 -20.77 16.72
N ALA A 519 4.32 -20.32 16.79
CA ALA A 519 3.69 -19.86 18.03
C ALA A 519 2.18 -20.19 18.12
N VAL A 520 1.80 -20.96 19.14
CA VAL A 520 0.39 -21.27 19.47
C VAL A 520 0.02 -20.61 20.80
N MET A 521 -1.02 -19.76 20.80
CA MET A 521 -1.51 -19.06 21.99
C MET A 521 -2.95 -19.43 22.33
N LEU A 522 -3.14 -20.04 23.50
CA LEU A 522 -4.44 -20.40 24.08
C LEU A 522 -4.81 -19.42 25.21
N MET A 523 -6.01 -18.86 25.17
CA MET A 523 -6.56 -18.07 26.29
C MET A 523 -7.98 -18.53 26.65
N PRO A 524 -8.13 -19.57 27.50
CA PRO A 524 -9.41 -19.95 28.09
C PRO A 524 -9.76 -19.06 29.30
N THR A 525 -11.05 -18.81 29.54
CA THR A 525 -11.54 -18.01 30.70
C THR A 525 -12.07 -18.84 31.87
N THR A 526 -12.22 -20.16 31.74
CA THR A 526 -12.66 -21.05 32.83
C THR A 526 -11.96 -22.42 32.79
N SER A 527 -11.84 -23.03 33.96
CA SER A 527 -10.98 -24.18 34.28
C SER A 527 -11.59 -25.54 33.93
N THR A 528 -11.20 -26.11 32.79
CA THR A 528 -10.98 -27.56 32.56
C THR A 528 -10.49 -27.74 31.12
N CYS A 529 -9.24 -28.14 30.93
CA CYS A 529 -8.72 -28.56 29.63
C CYS A 529 -7.89 -29.83 29.84
N SER A 530 -8.37 -30.98 29.35
CA SER A 530 -7.57 -32.19 29.19
C SER A 530 -6.80 -32.09 27.87
N GLY A 531 -5.56 -31.64 27.93
CA GLY A 531 -4.67 -31.59 26.77
C GLY A 531 -3.81 -32.86 26.68
N ASN A 532 -4.12 -33.76 25.74
CA ASN A 532 -3.12 -34.71 25.23
C ASN A 532 -2.35 -34.04 24.10
N VAL A 533 -1.13 -33.61 24.40
CA VAL A 533 -0.13 -33.23 23.40
C VAL A 533 0.64 -34.49 23.05
N HIS A 534 0.43 -35.04 21.85
CA HIS A 534 1.38 -35.98 21.27
C HIS A 534 2.29 -35.22 20.30
N PRO A 535 3.61 -35.53 20.31
CA PRO A 535 4.62 -34.83 19.53
C PRO A 535 4.41 -34.93 18.02
#